data_AF-A0A7S1AGF2-F1
#
_entry.id   AF-A0A7S1AGF2-F1
#
_cell.length_a   1.000
_cell.length_b   1.000
_cell.length_c   1.000
_cell.angle_alpha   90.00
_cell.angle_beta   90.00
_cell.angle_gamma   90.00
#
_symmetry.space_group_name_H-M   'P 1'
#
loop_
_entity.id
_entity.type
_entity.pdbx_description
1 polymer ?
#
loop_
_entity_poly.entity_id
_entity_poly.type
_entity_poly.pdbx_seq_one_letter_code
_entity_poly.pdbx_strand_id
1 'polypeptide(L)'
;MPSVLCGLRCFDVQSSTAGDAAREFSAALAPSVDCGVEVYRLERLSIDEPLSAEELVLCCIPGWHFDFAALESLHSDFESLQEEHEGLQIQYSRTHEAFLALNESFENLEAAQCGETRDVQQLRRQLATSERKQQDTKITVMALRGEFMHLVNMMSENGSRYQHLELRALQKELDGARTPWQDMRGSTQIARHADKLGVCRSLADDVVKPARHVSQPPAHEALRSAAGARGGDGPRRPAGSPRPHRSGVPGSFTAPAPRTRLRGFHHRSGHSAGAPGRIM
;
A
#
# COMPACT_ATOMS: atom_id res chain seq x y z
N MET A 1 32.46 5.75 42.22
CA MET A 1 31.86 4.67 41.41
C MET A 1 30.40 5.03 41.22
N PRO A 2 29.88 5.10 39.99
CA PRO A 2 28.46 5.35 39.78
C PRO A 2 27.66 4.16 40.33
N SER A 3 26.71 4.42 41.22
CA SER A 3 25.77 3.42 41.75
C SER A 3 24.36 3.81 41.35
N VAL A 4 23.65 2.93 40.67
CA VAL A 4 22.24 3.15 40.29
C VAL A 4 21.36 2.75 41.48
N LEU A 5 20.61 3.72 42.01
CA LEU A 5 19.59 3.50 43.04
C LEU A 5 18.27 3.14 42.36
N CYS A 6 17.92 1.85 42.33
CA CYS A 6 16.58 1.43 41.94
C CYS A 6 15.71 1.26 43.18
N GLY A 7 14.75 2.17 43.37
CA GLY A 7 13.70 2.04 44.38
C GLY A 7 12.68 0.99 43.95
N LEU A 8 12.98 -0.29 44.17
CA LEU A 8 12.03 -1.36 43.97
C LEU A 8 10.95 -1.32 45.06
N ARG A 9 9.68 -1.20 44.67
CA ARG A 9 8.51 -1.31 45.58
C ARG A 9 8.18 -2.76 45.94
N CYS A 10 9.16 -3.66 45.87
CA CYS A 10 8.94 -5.11 45.84
C CYS A 10 8.57 -5.76 47.19
N PHE A 11 8.60 -5.01 48.29
CA PHE A 11 8.48 -5.60 49.63
C PHE A 11 7.07 -5.55 50.23
N ASP A 12 6.04 -5.85 49.43
CA ASP A 12 4.69 -6.08 49.96
C ASP A 12 4.48 -7.54 50.45
N VAL A 13 5.54 -8.36 50.40
CA VAL A 13 5.53 -9.75 50.87
C VAL A 13 6.13 -9.83 52.28
N GLN A 14 5.38 -10.42 53.21
CA GLN A 14 5.78 -10.58 54.61
C GLN A 14 7.07 -11.41 54.70
N SER A 15 8.13 -10.79 55.24
CA SER A 15 9.51 -11.29 55.40
C SER A 15 10.20 -11.70 54.09
N SER A 16 11.03 -10.80 53.57
CA SER A 16 11.98 -11.10 52.50
C SER A 16 13.40 -11.14 53.06
N THR A 17 14.24 -12.03 52.56
CA THR A 17 15.68 -11.99 52.85
C THR A 17 16.40 -11.08 51.85
N ALA A 18 17.59 -10.62 52.18
CA ALA A 18 18.45 -9.90 51.23
C ALA A 18 18.72 -10.73 49.96
N GLY A 19 18.79 -12.06 50.07
CA GLY A 19 18.92 -12.98 48.94
C GLY A 19 17.71 -12.99 48.02
N ASP A 20 16.50 -12.92 48.58
CA ASP A 20 15.28 -12.82 47.79
C ASP A 20 15.21 -11.49 47.05
N ALA A 21 15.55 -10.39 47.74
CA ALA A 21 15.67 -9.06 47.14
C ALA A 21 16.69 -9.03 45.99
N ALA A 22 17.88 -9.62 46.20
CA ALA A 22 18.93 -9.73 45.19
C ALA A 22 18.47 -10.52 43.96
N ARG A 23 17.75 -11.63 44.18
CA ARG A 23 17.23 -12.49 43.11
C ARG A 23 16.14 -11.81 42.31
N GLU A 24 15.21 -11.15 42.99
CA GLU A 24 14.15 -10.39 42.33
C GLU A 24 14.72 -9.22 41.53
N PHE A 25 15.68 -8.50 42.11
CA PHE A 25 16.42 -7.44 41.41
C PHE A 25 17.14 -7.98 40.16
N SER A 26 17.79 -9.14 40.27
CA SER A 26 18.45 -9.79 39.13
C SER A 26 17.43 -10.19 38.05
N ALA A 27 16.26 -10.70 38.45
CA ALA A 27 15.19 -11.06 37.53
C ALA A 27 14.63 -9.83 36.79
N ALA A 28 14.54 -8.68 37.47
CA ALA A 28 14.06 -7.42 36.89
C ALA A 28 15.04 -6.82 35.87
N LEU A 29 16.35 -7.02 36.05
CA LEU A 29 17.40 -6.51 35.15
C LEU A 29 17.66 -7.37 33.90
N ALA A 30 16.83 -8.39 33.69
CA ALA A 30 16.94 -9.45 32.68
C ALA A 30 17.93 -10.59 33.05
N PRO A 31 17.65 -11.85 32.66
CA PRO A 31 18.32 -13.05 33.18
C PRO A 31 19.75 -13.29 32.66
N SER A 32 20.33 -12.38 31.87
CA SER A 32 21.65 -12.57 31.25
C SER A 32 22.82 -12.10 32.12
N VAL A 33 22.55 -11.55 33.30
CA VAL A 33 23.57 -10.97 34.17
C VAL A 33 23.88 -11.95 35.30
N ASP A 34 24.81 -12.87 35.08
CA ASP A 34 25.34 -13.80 36.11
C ASP A 34 26.19 -13.08 37.18
N CYS A 35 26.03 -11.78 37.36
CA CYS A 35 26.78 -11.00 38.32
C CYS A 35 26.11 -11.08 39.69
N GLY A 36 26.88 -11.45 40.71
CA GLY A 36 26.37 -11.54 42.08
C GLY A 36 25.94 -10.17 42.60
N VAL A 37 24.63 -9.98 42.82
CA VAL A 37 24.08 -8.75 43.41
C VAL A 37 24.45 -8.68 44.90
N GLU A 38 25.01 -7.55 45.32
CA GLU A 38 25.31 -7.24 46.71
C GLU A 38 24.23 -6.30 47.27
N VAL A 39 23.69 -6.60 48.46
CA VAL A 39 22.62 -5.82 49.09
C VAL A 39 23.15 -5.07 50.30
N TYR A 40 22.78 -3.80 50.45
CA TYR A 40 23.28 -2.91 51.49
C TYR A 40 22.14 -2.23 52.27
N ARG A 41 22.27 -2.13 53.59
CA ARG A 41 21.41 -1.35 54.52
C ARG A 41 22.29 -0.46 55.41
N LEU A 42 23.08 0.41 54.79
CA LEU A 42 24.31 1.07 55.31
C LEU A 42 25.56 0.19 55.26
N GLU A 43 25.45 -1.06 55.69
CA GLU A 43 26.50 -2.07 55.58
C GLU A 43 26.08 -3.18 54.62
N ARG A 44 27.05 -3.95 54.13
CA ARG A 44 26.78 -5.10 53.25
C ARG A 44 26.07 -6.18 54.05
N LEU A 45 24.87 -6.54 53.60
CA LEU A 45 24.05 -7.58 54.23
C LEU A 45 24.45 -8.97 53.75
N SER A 46 24.24 -9.95 54.63
CA SER A 46 24.34 -11.36 54.25
C SER A 46 23.08 -11.80 53.51
N ILE A 47 23.19 -12.80 52.63
CA ILE A 47 22.08 -13.30 51.80
C ILE A 47 20.89 -13.74 52.65
N ASP A 48 21.15 -14.31 53.83
CA ASP A 48 20.12 -14.84 54.73
C ASP A 48 19.59 -13.79 55.72
N GLU A 49 20.02 -12.53 55.61
CA GLU A 49 19.61 -11.48 56.54
C GLU A 49 18.16 -11.05 56.26
N PRO A 50 17.28 -11.07 57.28
CA PRO A 50 15.88 -10.68 57.11
C PRO A 50 15.76 -9.17 56.93
N LEU A 51 14.94 -8.76 55.97
CA LEU A 51 14.58 -7.38 55.69
C LEU A 51 13.17 -7.08 56.22
N SER A 52 13.03 -5.94 56.89
CA SER A 52 11.71 -5.42 57.28
C SER A 52 11.04 -4.73 56.09
N ALA A 53 9.69 -4.72 56.07
CA ALA A 53 8.90 -4.09 55.00
C ALA A 53 9.13 -2.57 54.87
N GLU A 54 9.61 -1.93 55.94
CA GLU A 54 9.87 -0.48 55.97
C GLU A 54 11.34 -0.13 55.65
N GLU A 55 12.20 -1.13 55.45
CA GLU A 55 13.63 -0.90 55.23
C GLU A 55 13.95 -0.58 53.78
N LEU A 56 14.79 0.45 53.60
CA LEU A 56 15.38 0.79 52.32
C LEU A 56 16.70 0.04 52.15
N VAL A 57 16.76 -0.81 51.12
CA VAL A 57 17.99 -1.52 50.73
C VAL A 57 18.51 -1.01 49.40
N LEU A 58 19.83 -0.98 49.26
CA LEU A 58 20.52 -0.67 48.00
C LEU A 58 21.07 -1.97 47.41
N CYS A 59 20.64 -2.33 46.20
CA CYS A 59 21.23 -3.42 45.43
C CYS A 59 22.33 -2.86 44.53
N CYS A 60 23.54 -3.43 44.62
CA CYS A 60 24.69 -3.07 43.80
C CYS A 60 25.16 -4.30 43.02
N ILE A 61 25.57 -4.12 41.77
CA ILE A 61 26.18 -5.19 40.98
C ILE A 61 27.67 -4.87 40.83
N PRO A 62 28.55 -5.56 41.58
CA PRO A 62 29.98 -5.36 41.49
C PRO A 62 30.44 -5.75 40.08
N GLY A 63 31.29 -4.93 39.49
CA GLY A 63 31.80 -5.15 38.13
C GLY A 63 30.83 -4.78 37.01
N TRP A 64 29.63 -4.28 37.31
CA TRP A 64 28.82 -3.63 36.28
C TRP A 64 29.46 -2.29 35.93
N HIS A 65 30.23 -2.29 34.85
CA HIS A 65 30.76 -1.07 34.27
C HIS A 65 29.64 -0.40 33.51
N PHE A 66 29.02 0.59 34.16
CA PHE A 66 28.13 1.50 33.47
C PHE A 66 29.00 2.46 32.64
N ASP A 67 29.08 2.21 31.33
CA ASP A 67 29.78 3.11 30.43
C ASP A 67 28.94 4.38 30.26
N PHE A 68 29.31 5.41 31.02
CA PHE A 68 28.63 6.69 30.99
C PHE A 68 28.69 7.33 29.61
N ALA A 69 29.77 7.13 28.86
CA ALA A 69 29.88 7.63 27.49
C ALA A 69 28.89 6.92 26.56
N ALA A 70 28.67 5.62 26.75
CA ALA A 70 27.65 4.88 26.01
C ALA A 70 26.23 5.35 26.36
N LEU A 71 25.94 5.65 27.64
CA LEU A 71 24.64 6.21 28.03
C LEU A 71 24.43 7.61 27.43
N GLU A 72 25.43 8.48 27.49
CA GLU A 72 25.35 9.82 26.88
C GLU A 72 25.13 9.72 25.37
N SER A 73 25.83 8.80 24.69
CA SER A 73 25.61 8.53 23.27
C SER A 73 24.17 8.07 23.00
N LEU A 74 23.65 7.11 23.78
CA LEU A 74 22.28 6.62 23.65
C LEU A 74 21.25 7.73 23.89
N HIS A 75 21.51 8.61 24.87
CA HIS A 75 20.66 9.77 25.13
C HIS A 75 20.68 10.75 23.96
N SER A 76 21.85 11.05 23.41
CA SER A 76 21.99 11.89 22.21
C SER A 76 21.26 11.30 21.01
N ASP A 77 21.35 9.98 20.80
CA ASP A 77 20.63 9.28 19.74
C ASP A 77 19.11 9.36 19.95
N PHE A 78 18.64 9.25 21.20
CA PHE A 78 17.23 9.38 21.54
C PHE A 78 16.70 10.80 21.26
N GLU A 79 17.46 11.84 21.64
CA GLU A 79 17.09 13.23 21.34
C GLU A 79 17.03 13.47 19.83
N SER A 80 18.03 12.99 19.08
CA SER A 80 18.04 13.07 17.61
C SER A 80 16.82 12.38 17.00
N LEU A 81 16.47 11.19 17.49
CA LEU A 81 15.30 10.44 17.00
C LEU A 81 13.99 11.17 17.34
N GLN A 82 13.92 11.82 18.50
CA GLN A 82 12.77 12.63 18.89
C GLN A 82 12.58 13.83 17.94
N GLU A 83 13.66 14.55 17.62
CA GLU A 83 13.63 15.65 16.65
C GLU A 83 13.16 15.18 15.26
N GLU A 84 13.67 14.04 14.79
CA GLU A 84 13.24 13.42 13.53
C GLU A 84 11.75 13.05 13.54
N HIS A 85 11.26 12.46 14.65
CA HIS A 85 9.86 12.10 14.81
C HIS A 85 8.95 13.33 14.79
N GLU A 86 9.30 14.39 15.51
CA GLU A 86 8.56 15.66 15.48
C GLU A 86 8.54 16.26 14.06
N GLY A 87 9.68 16.22 13.36
CA GLY A 87 9.78 16.64 11.96
C GLY A 87 8.86 15.84 11.04
N LEU A 88 8.85 14.51 11.18
CA LEU A 88 7.99 13.63 10.40
C LEU A 88 6.50 13.85 10.70
N GLN A 89 6.15 14.08 11.96
CA GLN A 89 4.77 14.38 12.36
C GLN A 89 4.25 15.66 11.71
N ILE A 90 5.08 16.69 11.62
CA ILE A 90 4.75 17.95 10.92
C ILE A 90 4.61 17.70 9.41
N GLN A 91 5.46 16.88 8.80
CA GLN A 91 5.31 16.53 7.38
C GLN A 91 4.02 15.77 7.13
N TYR A 92 3.72 14.78 7.96
CA TYR A 92 2.48 14.01 7.88
C TYR A 92 1.25 14.92 7.97
N SER A 93 1.19 15.82 8.96
CA SER A 93 0.04 16.73 9.10
C SER A 93 -0.15 17.63 7.88
N ARG A 94 0.93 18.19 7.33
CA ARG A 94 0.88 19.00 6.09
C ARG A 94 0.42 18.20 4.88
N THR A 95 0.93 16.98 4.71
CA THR A 95 0.52 16.11 3.60
C THR A 95 -0.93 15.68 3.73
N HIS A 96 -1.40 15.42 4.95
CA HIS A 96 -2.78 15.10 5.24
C HIS A 96 -3.71 16.28 4.95
N GLU A 97 -3.35 17.51 5.34
CA GLU A 97 -4.09 18.72 4.98
C GLU A 97 -4.16 18.93 3.46
N ALA A 98 -3.05 18.75 2.75
CA ALA A 98 -3.02 18.85 1.30
C ALA A 98 -3.92 17.78 0.64
N PHE A 99 -3.93 16.56 1.18
CA PHE A 99 -4.80 15.48 0.72
C PHE A 99 -6.28 15.82 0.93
N LEU A 100 -6.65 16.36 2.10
CA LEU A 100 -8.01 16.81 2.37
C LEU A 100 -8.44 17.94 1.42
N ALA A 101 -7.57 18.91 1.15
CA ALA A 101 -7.84 19.98 0.20
C ALA A 101 -8.04 19.48 -1.23
N LEU A 102 -7.25 18.48 -1.65
CA LEU A 102 -7.45 17.81 -2.94
C LEU A 102 -8.78 17.06 -2.99
N ASN A 103 -9.15 16.36 -1.92
CA ASN A 103 -10.42 15.67 -1.83
C ASN A 103 -11.60 16.66 -1.94
N GLU A 104 -11.54 17.79 -1.23
CA GLU A 104 -12.55 18.85 -1.35
C GLU A 104 -12.62 19.43 -2.79
N SER A 105 -11.47 19.60 -3.45
CA SER A 105 -11.44 20.05 -4.84
C SER A 105 -12.10 19.05 -5.80
N PHE A 106 -11.97 17.75 -5.51
CA PHE A 106 -12.60 16.69 -6.29
C PHE A 106 -14.11 16.68 -6.10
N GLU A 107 -14.60 16.78 -4.86
CA GLU A 107 -16.03 16.90 -4.55
C GLU A 107 -16.65 18.14 -5.22
N ASN A 108 -15.94 19.28 -5.19
CA ASN A 108 -16.37 20.51 -5.86
C ASN A 108 -16.42 20.35 -7.39
N LEU A 109 -15.46 19.61 -7.97
CA LEU A 109 -15.45 19.31 -9.39
C LEU A 109 -16.61 18.38 -9.76
N GLU A 110 -16.89 17.35 -8.97
CA GLU A 110 -18.04 16.46 -9.17
C GLU A 110 -19.37 17.22 -9.08
N ALA A 111 -19.50 18.14 -8.12
CA ALA A 111 -20.66 19.01 -8.00
C ALA A 111 -20.83 19.92 -9.23
N ALA A 112 -19.73 20.46 -9.78
CA ALA A 112 -19.75 21.28 -10.99
C ALA A 112 -20.04 20.47 -12.26
N GLN A 113 -19.59 19.21 -12.32
CA GLN A 113 -19.83 18.29 -13.44
C GLN A 113 -21.23 17.65 -13.42
N CYS A 114 -22.11 18.03 -12.50
CA CYS A 114 -23.48 17.51 -12.39
C CYS A 114 -24.35 17.77 -13.65
N GLY A 115 -23.88 18.57 -14.62
CA GLY A 115 -24.46 18.66 -15.97
C GLY A 115 -24.05 17.54 -16.93
N GLU A 116 -22.83 17.00 -16.81
CA GLU A 116 -22.24 15.99 -17.70
C GLU A 116 -22.46 14.55 -17.16
N THR A 117 -22.75 14.42 -15.86
CA THR A 117 -23.05 13.14 -15.20
C THR A 117 -24.34 12.49 -15.72
N ARG A 118 -25.28 13.25 -16.30
CA ARG A 118 -26.51 12.68 -16.85
C ARG A 118 -26.23 11.76 -18.02
N ASP A 119 -25.32 12.16 -18.91
CA ASP A 119 -24.94 11.37 -20.10
C ASP A 119 -24.11 10.15 -19.69
N VAL A 120 -23.19 10.31 -18.73
CA VAL A 120 -22.42 9.19 -18.18
C VAL A 120 -23.33 8.20 -17.44
N GLN A 121 -24.30 8.65 -16.65
CA GLN A 121 -25.29 7.78 -16.02
C GLN A 121 -26.18 7.08 -17.04
N GLN A 122 -26.58 7.77 -18.11
CA GLN A 122 -27.34 7.17 -19.20
C GLN A 122 -26.52 6.08 -19.90
N LEU A 123 -25.24 6.33 -20.21
CA LEU A 123 -24.34 5.35 -20.79
C LEU A 123 -24.11 4.16 -19.84
N ARG A 124 -23.96 4.38 -18.53
CA ARG A 124 -23.87 3.28 -17.54
C ARG A 124 -25.12 2.41 -17.51
N ARG A 125 -26.31 3.02 -17.57
CA ARG A 125 -27.58 2.26 -17.68
C ARG A 125 -27.64 1.47 -18.99
N GLN A 126 -27.26 2.09 -20.11
CA GLN A 126 -27.21 1.40 -21.40
C GLN A 126 -26.24 0.22 -21.36
N LEU A 127 -25.04 0.39 -20.80
CA LEU A 127 -24.05 -0.67 -20.65
C LEU A 127 -24.62 -1.84 -19.82
N ALA A 128 -25.23 -1.56 -18.66
CA ALA A 128 -25.83 -2.58 -17.81
C ALA A 128 -26.97 -3.34 -18.52
N THR A 129 -27.78 -2.65 -19.34
CA THR A 129 -28.80 -3.33 -20.16
C THR A 129 -28.19 -4.19 -21.26
N SER A 130 -27.09 -3.74 -21.89
CA SER A 130 -26.39 -4.51 -22.91
C SER A 130 -25.72 -5.76 -22.34
N GLU A 131 -25.13 -5.65 -21.15
CA GLU A 131 -24.47 -6.76 -20.47
C GLU A 131 -25.47 -7.85 -20.07
N ARG A 132 -26.64 -7.46 -19.53
CA ARG A 132 -27.73 -8.43 -19.26
C ARG A 132 -28.17 -9.15 -20.53
N LYS A 133 -28.39 -8.41 -21.62
CA LYS A 133 -28.74 -9.02 -22.92
C LYS A 133 -27.66 -9.99 -23.41
N GLN A 134 -26.38 -9.68 -23.19
CA GLN A 134 -25.28 -10.57 -23.53
C GLN A 134 -25.27 -11.84 -22.67
N GLN A 135 -25.53 -11.72 -21.37
CA GLN A 135 -25.65 -12.87 -20.47
C GLN A 135 -26.84 -13.76 -20.84
N ASP A 136 -28.01 -13.19 -21.14
CA ASP A 136 -29.18 -13.92 -21.60
C ASP A 136 -28.87 -14.68 -22.90
N THR A 137 -28.26 -13.98 -23.87
CA THR A 137 -27.84 -14.58 -25.15
C THR A 137 -26.86 -15.73 -24.91
N LYS A 138 -25.89 -15.55 -24.00
CA LYS A 138 -24.93 -16.59 -23.64
C LYS A 138 -25.62 -17.83 -23.05
N ILE A 139 -26.58 -17.63 -22.14
CA ILE A 139 -27.36 -18.72 -21.54
C ILE A 139 -28.16 -19.46 -22.62
N THR A 140 -28.85 -18.74 -23.51
CA THR A 140 -29.60 -19.34 -24.62
C THR A 140 -28.70 -20.15 -25.55
N VAL A 141 -27.53 -19.62 -25.92
CA VAL A 141 -26.56 -20.35 -26.76
C VAL A 141 -26.05 -21.61 -26.06
N MET A 142 -25.80 -21.55 -24.74
CA MET A 142 -25.40 -22.72 -23.98
C MET A 142 -26.51 -23.78 -23.91
N ALA A 143 -27.78 -23.37 -23.74
CA ALA A 143 -28.92 -24.28 -23.75
C ALA A 143 -29.07 -24.97 -25.12
N LEU A 144 -29.05 -24.20 -26.22
CA LEU A 144 -29.11 -24.74 -27.58
C LEU A 144 -27.97 -25.71 -27.88
N ARG A 145 -26.75 -25.40 -27.41
CA ARG A 145 -25.61 -26.32 -27.54
C ARG A 145 -25.85 -27.63 -26.77
N GLY A 146 -26.47 -27.56 -25.59
CA GLY A 146 -26.86 -28.74 -24.81
C GLY A 146 -27.88 -29.62 -25.54
N GLU A 147 -28.95 -29.02 -26.05
CA GLU A 147 -29.97 -29.71 -26.85
C GLU A 147 -29.39 -30.36 -28.11
N PHE A 148 -28.51 -29.63 -28.82
CA PHE A 148 -27.81 -30.16 -29.98
C PHE A 148 -26.94 -31.38 -29.63
N MET A 149 -26.14 -31.27 -28.56
CA MET A 149 -25.32 -32.41 -28.10
C MET A 149 -26.16 -33.61 -27.68
N HIS A 150 -27.31 -33.37 -27.04
CA HIS A 150 -28.24 -34.44 -26.70
C HIS A 150 -28.81 -35.14 -27.94
N LEU A 151 -29.22 -34.37 -28.96
CA LEU A 151 -29.68 -34.92 -30.23
C LEU A 151 -28.59 -35.74 -30.94
N VAL A 152 -27.36 -35.22 -30.99
CA VAL A 152 -26.20 -35.95 -31.54
C VAL A 152 -25.97 -37.26 -30.80
N ASN A 153 -26.05 -37.27 -29.46
CA ASN A 153 -25.90 -38.48 -28.67
C ASN A 153 -27.02 -39.50 -28.96
N MET A 154 -28.28 -39.08 -29.02
CA MET A 154 -29.39 -39.98 -29.39
C MET A 154 -29.21 -40.58 -30.78
N MET A 155 -28.74 -39.79 -31.75
CA MET A 155 -28.43 -40.29 -33.10
C MET A 155 -27.22 -41.24 -33.09
N SER A 156 -26.22 -40.99 -32.26
CA SER A 156 -25.05 -41.89 -32.12
C SER A 156 -25.41 -43.22 -31.44
N GLU A 157 -26.22 -43.19 -30.38
CA GLU A 157 -26.69 -44.39 -29.67
C GLU A 157 -27.55 -45.27 -30.58
N ASN A 158 -28.47 -44.66 -31.32
CA ASN A 158 -29.32 -45.38 -32.26
C ASN A 158 -28.54 -45.82 -33.51
N GLY A 159 -27.62 -44.99 -34.00
CA GLY A 159 -26.75 -45.28 -35.14
C GLY A 159 -25.83 -46.47 -34.91
N SER A 160 -25.38 -46.70 -33.66
CA SER A 160 -24.57 -47.88 -33.32
C SER A 160 -25.29 -49.22 -33.54
N ARG A 161 -26.61 -49.26 -33.34
CA ARG A 161 -27.40 -50.49 -33.55
C ARG A 161 -27.59 -50.81 -35.03
N TYR A 162 -27.67 -49.77 -35.87
CA TYR A 162 -27.73 -49.94 -37.32
C TYR A 162 -26.33 -50.24 -37.92
N GLN A 163 -25.28 -49.55 -37.46
CA GLN A 163 -23.92 -49.80 -37.93
C GLN A 163 -23.36 -51.15 -37.48
N HIS A 164 -23.67 -51.66 -36.29
CA HIS A 164 -23.20 -52.98 -35.86
C HIS A 164 -23.88 -54.13 -36.63
N LEU A 165 -25.10 -53.95 -37.13
CA LEU A 165 -25.76 -54.97 -37.96
C LEU A 165 -25.23 -54.93 -39.40
N GLU A 166 -24.98 -53.75 -39.97
CA GLU A 166 -24.40 -53.61 -41.32
C GLU A 166 -22.90 -53.95 -41.37
N LEU A 167 -22.08 -53.47 -40.42
CA LEU A 167 -20.65 -53.82 -40.37
C LEU A 167 -20.44 -55.29 -40.05
N ARG A 168 -21.26 -55.93 -39.22
CA ARG A 168 -21.13 -57.38 -38.97
C ARG A 168 -21.57 -58.22 -40.16
N ALA A 169 -22.55 -57.77 -40.94
CA ALA A 169 -22.92 -58.42 -42.19
C ALA A 169 -21.82 -58.27 -43.25
N LEU A 170 -21.30 -57.05 -43.45
CA LEU A 170 -20.23 -56.77 -44.41
C LEU A 170 -18.88 -57.36 -43.99
N GLN A 171 -18.55 -57.39 -42.70
CA GLN A 171 -17.30 -57.97 -42.21
C GLN A 171 -17.31 -59.51 -42.29
N LYS A 172 -18.49 -60.15 -42.17
CA LYS A 172 -18.63 -61.59 -42.40
C LYS A 172 -18.52 -61.97 -43.89
N GLU A 173 -18.87 -61.06 -44.81
CA GLU A 173 -18.54 -61.21 -46.24
C GLU A 173 -17.06 -60.97 -46.52
N LEU A 174 -16.43 -59.98 -45.86
CA LEU A 174 -15.02 -59.64 -46.08
C LEU A 174 -14.06 -60.70 -45.55
N ASP A 175 -14.35 -61.32 -44.41
CA ASP A 175 -13.55 -62.41 -43.84
C ASP A 175 -13.63 -63.71 -44.65
N GLY A 176 -14.67 -63.89 -45.48
CA GLY A 176 -14.76 -64.99 -46.44
C GLY A 176 -13.89 -64.81 -47.69
N ALA A 177 -13.45 -63.59 -47.99
CA ALA A 177 -12.66 -63.26 -49.18
C ALA A 177 -11.14 -63.14 -48.90
N ARG A 178 -10.68 -63.44 -47.68
CA ARG A 178 -9.28 -63.28 -47.28
C ARG A 178 -8.40 -64.41 -47.83
N THR A 179 -8.07 -64.27 -49.11
CA THR A 179 -7.03 -65.03 -49.81
C THR A 179 -5.62 -64.63 -49.30
N PRO A 180 -4.63 -65.54 -49.42
CA PRO A 180 -3.33 -65.41 -48.78
C PRO A 180 -2.40 -64.48 -49.56
N TRP A 181 -2.29 -63.22 -49.13
CA TRP A 181 -1.25 -62.28 -49.58
C TRP A 181 -0.35 -61.80 -48.43
N GLN A 182 -0.16 -62.63 -47.40
CA GLN A 182 0.93 -62.44 -46.43
C GLN A 182 2.20 -63.13 -46.92
N ASP A 183 2.75 -62.63 -48.02
CA ASP A 183 4.15 -62.90 -48.37
C ASP A 183 4.68 -61.75 -49.24
N MET A 184 5.02 -60.64 -48.59
CA MET A 184 5.95 -59.63 -49.12
C MET A 184 6.45 -58.80 -47.94
N ARG A 185 7.14 -59.50 -47.04
CA ARG A 185 8.03 -58.90 -46.05
C ARG A 185 9.33 -58.57 -46.80
N GLY A 186 9.44 -57.36 -47.30
CA GLY A 186 10.59 -56.98 -48.12
C GLY A 186 10.81 -55.49 -48.21
N SER A 187 11.71 -54.98 -47.36
CA SER A 187 12.68 -53.94 -47.70
C SER A 187 12.16 -52.53 -48.02
N THR A 188 12.36 -51.60 -47.09
CA THR A 188 13.12 -50.37 -47.40
C THR A 188 13.63 -49.67 -46.13
N GLN A 189 14.94 -49.79 -45.92
CA GLN A 189 15.73 -48.85 -45.13
C GLN A 189 15.86 -47.53 -45.93
N ILE A 190 15.56 -46.40 -45.31
CA ILE A 190 16.01 -45.06 -45.72
C ILE A 190 16.36 -44.32 -44.41
N ALA A 191 17.60 -44.41 -43.92
CA ALA A 191 18.68 -43.43 -44.14
C ALA A 191 18.21 -41.98 -43.88
N ARG A 192 18.37 -41.44 -42.67
CA ARG A 192 19.50 -40.56 -42.26
C ARG A 192 20.06 -39.70 -43.40
N HIS A 193 19.70 -38.40 -43.39
CA HIS A 193 20.59 -37.23 -43.52
C HIS A 193 19.76 -35.99 -43.90
N ALA A 194 19.86 -34.91 -43.11
CA ALA A 194 20.08 -33.53 -43.59
C ALA A 194 19.85 -32.55 -42.43
N ASP A 195 20.93 -32.33 -41.71
CA ASP A 195 21.18 -31.14 -40.92
C ASP A 195 21.49 -29.96 -41.86
N LYS A 196 21.25 -28.74 -41.39
CA LYS A 196 21.78 -27.45 -41.90
C LYS A 196 21.36 -26.96 -43.28
N LEU A 197 20.32 -26.12 -43.30
CA LEU A 197 20.37 -24.82 -43.97
C LEU A 197 19.56 -23.79 -43.16
N GLY A 198 20.26 -22.82 -42.57
CA GLY A 198 19.65 -21.61 -42.04
C GLY A 198 19.27 -20.68 -43.18
N VAL A 199 18.00 -20.30 -43.23
CA VAL A 199 17.51 -19.11 -43.92
C VAL A 199 16.36 -18.54 -43.10
N CYS A 200 16.47 -17.25 -42.76
CA CYS A 200 15.47 -16.46 -42.06
C CYS A 200 14.10 -16.53 -42.74
N ARG A 201 13.06 -16.83 -41.95
CA ARG A 201 11.68 -16.46 -42.30
C ARG A 201 10.93 -16.03 -41.05
N SER A 202 10.78 -14.72 -40.95
CA SER A 202 9.78 -14.04 -40.13
C SER A 202 8.39 -14.37 -40.68
N LEU A 203 7.61 -15.13 -39.93
CA LEU A 203 6.16 -15.28 -40.00
C LEU A 203 5.75 -15.68 -38.57
N ALA A 204 5.26 -14.75 -37.74
CA ALA A 204 3.85 -14.41 -37.65
C ALA A 204 2.99 -15.65 -37.35
N ASP A 205 2.87 -15.97 -36.06
CA ASP A 205 1.76 -16.78 -35.52
C ASP A 205 1.15 -16.04 -34.32
N ASP A 206 0.09 -15.32 -34.66
CA ASP A 206 -1.16 -15.10 -33.93
C ASP A 206 -1.18 -15.28 -32.41
N VAL A 207 -0.63 -14.26 -31.73
CA VAL A 207 -1.19 -13.79 -30.47
C VAL A 207 -2.56 -13.18 -30.77
N VAL A 208 -3.63 -13.88 -30.39
CA VAL A 208 -5.01 -13.37 -30.36
C VAL A 208 -5.04 -12.11 -29.48
N LYS A 209 -4.90 -10.95 -30.12
CA LYS A 209 -5.15 -9.64 -29.53
C LYS A 209 -6.65 -9.49 -29.35
N PRO A 210 -7.17 -9.26 -28.13
CA PRO A 210 -8.54 -8.81 -27.98
C PRO A 210 -8.68 -7.48 -28.72
N ALA A 211 -9.71 -7.40 -29.57
CA ALA A 211 -10.08 -6.21 -30.31
C ALA A 211 -10.18 -5.02 -29.35
N ARG A 212 -9.17 -4.13 -29.40
CA ARG A 212 -9.28 -2.81 -28.82
C ARG A 212 -10.32 -2.06 -29.65
N HIS A 213 -11.54 -1.94 -29.11
CA HIS A 213 -12.47 -0.93 -29.57
C HIS A 213 -11.80 0.43 -29.40
N VAL A 214 -11.41 1.03 -30.52
CA VAL A 214 -11.00 2.42 -30.60
C VAL A 214 -12.26 3.27 -30.47
N SER A 215 -12.59 3.64 -29.24
CA SER A 215 -13.44 4.79 -28.99
C SER A 215 -12.57 6.03 -29.20
N GLN A 216 -12.43 6.44 -30.46
CA GLN A 216 -11.93 7.76 -30.82
C GLN A 216 -12.98 8.78 -30.33
N PRO A 217 -12.68 9.68 -29.37
CA PRO A 217 -13.52 10.85 -29.14
C PRO A 217 -13.38 11.80 -30.35
N PRO A 218 -14.43 12.56 -30.71
CA PRO A 218 -14.31 13.58 -31.74
C PRO A 218 -13.30 14.64 -31.29
N ALA A 219 -12.39 14.99 -32.20
CA ALA A 219 -11.50 16.12 -32.03
C ALA A 219 -12.33 17.40 -31.95
N HIS A 220 -12.45 17.98 -30.75
CA HIS A 220 -12.92 19.34 -30.61
C HIS A 220 -11.81 20.30 -31.03
N GLU A 221 -12.13 21.13 -32.01
CA GLU A 221 -11.29 22.18 -32.56
C GLU A 221 -10.76 23.11 -31.47
N ALA A 222 -9.45 23.30 -31.51
CA ALA A 222 -8.75 24.36 -30.80
C ALA A 222 -9.24 25.73 -31.33
N LEU A 223 -10.09 26.40 -30.56
CA LEU A 223 -10.30 27.84 -30.69
C LEU A 223 -9.02 28.56 -30.23
N ARG A 224 -8.18 28.83 -31.23
CA ARG A 224 -7.14 29.86 -31.18
C ARG A 224 -7.82 31.21 -30.90
N SER A 225 -7.52 31.81 -29.75
CA SER A 225 -7.62 33.26 -29.57
C SER A 225 -6.24 33.81 -29.24
N ALA A 226 -5.57 34.28 -30.29
CA ALA A 226 -4.40 35.12 -30.22
C ALA A 226 -4.79 36.53 -30.68
N ALA A 227 -4.84 37.47 -29.74
CA ALA A 227 -4.76 38.92 -29.92
C ALA A 227 -4.80 39.52 -28.50
N GLY A 228 -3.91 40.39 -28.04
CA GLY A 228 -2.79 41.08 -28.63
C GLY A 228 -2.14 41.90 -27.52
N ALA A 229 -0.86 42.19 -27.69
CA ALA A 229 -0.05 43.01 -26.81
C ALA A 229 -0.55 44.47 -26.72
N ARG A 230 -0.37 45.08 -25.54
CA ARG A 230 0.00 46.49 -25.22
C ARG A 230 -0.24 46.66 -23.71
N GLY A 231 0.74 46.91 -22.87
CA GLY A 231 1.68 48.03 -22.93
C GLY A 231 0.97 49.27 -22.37
N GLY A 232 1.25 49.64 -21.11
CA GLY A 232 0.62 50.80 -20.48
C GLY A 232 0.99 50.99 -19.01
N ASP A 233 2.16 51.58 -18.78
CA ASP A 233 2.50 52.30 -17.57
C ASP A 233 1.40 53.32 -17.18
N GLY A 234 1.19 53.49 -15.86
CA GLY A 234 0.93 54.83 -15.32
C GLY A 234 -0.39 55.05 -14.56
N PRO A 235 -0.43 56.08 -13.70
CA PRO A 235 -0.99 56.02 -12.35
C PRO A 235 -2.31 56.79 -12.20
N ARG A 236 -3.08 56.52 -11.12
CA ARG A 236 -3.64 57.51 -10.17
C ARG A 236 -4.84 56.95 -9.36
N ARG A 237 -4.77 57.19 -8.04
CA ARG A 237 -5.92 57.28 -7.12
C ARG A 237 -6.93 58.35 -7.60
N PRO A 238 -8.21 58.23 -7.23
CA PRO A 238 -8.75 58.99 -6.08
C PRO A 238 -9.57 58.07 -5.14
N ALA A 239 -9.43 58.17 -3.81
CA ALA A 239 -10.12 59.12 -2.92
C ALA A 239 -11.65 58.93 -2.85
N GLY A 240 -12.10 58.32 -1.75
CA GLY A 240 -13.21 58.89 -0.96
C GLY A 240 -14.54 58.15 -0.91
N SER A 241 -15.06 58.07 0.34
CA SER A 241 -16.48 58.08 0.75
C SER A 241 -17.14 56.73 1.11
N PRO A 242 -18.20 56.71 1.94
CA PRO A 242 -18.10 56.83 3.41
C PRO A 242 -18.84 55.69 4.16
N ARG A 243 -18.53 55.54 5.45
CA ARG A 243 -19.28 54.72 6.41
C ARG A 243 -20.75 55.18 6.55
N PRO A 244 -21.67 54.26 6.87
CA PRO A 244 -22.78 54.55 7.76
C PRO A 244 -22.60 53.84 9.11
N HIS A 245 -22.94 54.59 10.15
CA HIS A 245 -23.04 54.18 11.54
C HIS A 245 -24.12 53.11 11.76
N ARG A 246 -23.88 52.19 12.70
CA ARG A 246 -24.97 51.63 13.51
C ARG A 246 -24.51 51.47 14.97
N SER A 247 -24.94 52.44 15.78
CA SER A 247 -25.30 52.29 17.20
C SER A 247 -26.10 50.98 17.40
N GLY A 248 -25.90 50.11 18.38
CA GLY A 248 -25.43 50.28 19.75
C GLY A 248 -26.49 49.61 20.65
N VAL A 249 -26.12 48.61 21.45
CA VAL A 249 -26.79 48.22 22.71
C VAL A 249 -25.73 47.55 23.61
N PRO A 250 -25.73 47.81 24.94
CA PRO A 250 -24.61 47.53 25.84
C PRO A 250 -24.80 46.24 26.65
N GLY A 251 -23.69 45.66 27.09
CA GLY A 251 -23.67 44.53 28.03
C GLY A 251 -22.27 44.35 28.60
N SER A 252 -21.97 45.14 29.62
CA SER A 252 -20.73 45.10 30.40
C SER A 252 -20.73 43.93 31.37
N PHE A 253 -19.68 43.10 31.36
CA PHE A 253 -19.04 42.61 32.59
C PHE A 253 -17.53 42.41 32.36
N THR A 254 -16.77 43.22 33.10
CA THR A 254 -15.36 43.14 33.56
C THR A 254 -14.98 41.74 34.07
N ALA A 255 -13.76 41.18 34.00
CA ALA A 255 -12.39 41.72 34.20
C ALA A 255 -11.32 40.70 33.68
N PRO A 256 -10.01 40.80 34.03
CA PRO A 256 -8.97 41.55 33.35
C PRO A 256 -7.87 40.68 32.69
N ALA A 257 -7.11 41.30 31.79
CA ALA A 257 -5.87 40.77 31.21
C ALA A 257 -4.71 40.75 32.23
N PRO A 258 -3.63 40.01 31.88
CA PRO A 258 -2.37 40.72 31.70
C PRO A 258 -1.74 40.40 30.34
N ARG A 259 -1.39 41.47 29.63
CA ARG A 259 -0.51 41.45 28.46
C ARG A 259 0.92 41.21 28.93
N THR A 260 1.69 40.44 28.18
CA THR A 260 3.05 40.87 27.77
C THR A 260 3.40 40.26 26.42
N ARG A 261 4.07 41.08 25.63
CA ARG A 261 4.38 40.94 24.20
C ARG A 261 5.70 40.18 24.02
N LEU A 262 5.79 39.36 22.96
CA LEU A 262 7.02 39.17 22.18
C LEU A 262 6.60 39.00 20.70
N ARG A 263 6.56 40.10 19.94
CA ARG A 263 7.53 40.44 18.87
C ARG A 263 7.88 39.25 17.96
N GLY A 264 7.14 39.13 16.86
CA GLY A 264 7.51 38.32 15.71
C GLY A 264 8.69 38.95 14.96
N PHE A 265 9.72 38.14 14.73
CA PHE A 265 10.77 38.40 13.76
C PHE A 265 10.44 37.63 12.47
N HIS A 266 10.13 38.35 11.39
CA HIS A 266 10.11 37.77 10.05
C HIS A 266 11.54 37.80 9.49
N HIS A 267 12.21 36.64 9.42
CA HIS A 267 13.36 36.48 8.55
C HIS A 267 12.87 36.20 7.13
N ARG A 268 13.00 37.20 6.25
CA ARG A 268 13.08 37.00 4.80
C ARG A 268 14.42 36.34 4.49
N SER A 269 14.42 35.07 4.10
CA SER A 269 15.57 34.44 3.44
C SER A 269 15.49 34.73 1.95
N GLY A 270 16.49 35.48 1.46
CA GLY A 270 16.61 35.88 0.07
C GLY A 270 17.10 34.76 -0.84
N HIS A 271 16.65 34.83 -2.10
CA HIS A 271 17.18 34.08 -3.22
C HIS A 271 18.65 34.44 -3.48
N SER A 272 19.50 33.43 -3.70
CA SER A 272 20.76 33.61 -4.41
C SER A 272 20.77 32.71 -5.64
N ALA A 273 20.83 33.35 -6.80
CA ALA A 273 21.03 32.73 -8.10
C ALA A 273 22.50 32.30 -8.22
N GLY A 274 22.74 31.00 -8.39
CA GLY A 274 24.04 30.46 -8.80
C GLY A 274 24.09 30.36 -10.32
N ALA A 275 25.02 31.08 -10.94
CA ALA A 275 25.36 30.97 -12.36
C ALA A 275 26.25 29.74 -12.60
N PRO A 276 26.03 28.93 -13.66
CA PRO A 276 27.04 27.97 -14.09
C PRO A 276 28.08 28.66 -14.98
N GLY A 277 29.32 28.64 -14.51
CA GLY A 277 30.51 29.04 -15.24
C GLY A 277 30.75 28.16 -16.47
N ARG A 278 31.16 28.84 -17.54
CA ARG A 278 31.53 28.32 -18.86
C ARG A 278 32.99 27.85 -18.78
N ILE A 279 33.25 26.56 -19.02
CA ILE A 279 34.61 26.01 -19.17
C ILE A 279 34.94 26.00 -20.66
N MET A 280 36.15 26.48 -20.98
CA MET A 280 36.80 26.43 -22.30
C MET A 280 37.30 25.03 -22.62
#